data_AF-F6CWM6-F1
#
_entry.id   AF-F6CWM6-F1
#
_cell.length_a   1.000
_cell.length_b   1.000
_cell.length_c   1.000
_cell.angle_alpha   90.00
_cell.angle_beta   90.00
_cell.angle_gamma   90.00
#
_symmetry.space_group_name_H-M   'P 1'
#
loop_
_entity.id
_entity.type
_entity.pdbx_description
1 polymer ?
#
loop_
_entity_poly.entity_id
_entity_poly.type
_entity_poly.pdbx_seq_one_letter_code
_entity_poly.pdbx_strand_id
1 'polypeptide(L)'
;MTTTAATGAKKPIKLRIIFILNALKILITFGFFTAFKYFGFTAGELEGDSAAMTMFYAAFAYMALFAMMVASILKRLMVGIRSVIVVDLILSIFIPAPIGIAISIVSLGLTFTQSVRNYFSYRS
;
A
#
# COMPACT_ATOMS: atom_id res chain seq x y z
N MET A 1 8.86 24.73 24.90
CA MET A 1 7.57 24.23 24.36
C MET A 1 7.69 22.73 24.15
N THR A 2 7.15 21.94 25.06
CA THR A 2 7.06 20.48 24.93
C THR A 2 5.84 20.16 24.06
N THR A 3 6.08 19.73 22.81
CA THR A 3 5.04 19.20 21.93
C THR A 3 4.53 17.88 22.50
N THR A 4 3.49 17.94 23.32
CA THR A 4 2.75 16.77 23.79
C THR A 4 2.04 16.15 22.60
N ALA A 5 2.61 15.11 21.99
CA ALA A 5 1.94 14.35 20.95
C ALA A 5 0.68 13.72 21.56
N ALA A 6 -0.50 14.27 21.27
CA ALA A 6 -1.77 13.70 21.70
C ALA A 6 -2.01 12.33 21.02
N THR A 7 -1.50 11.28 21.64
CA THR A 7 -1.61 9.86 21.24
C THR A 7 -2.95 9.24 21.66
N GLY A 8 -4.00 10.03 21.89
CA GLY A 8 -5.27 9.56 22.48
C GLY A 8 -6.28 8.89 21.54
N ALA A 9 -6.16 9.04 20.22
CA ALA A 9 -7.13 8.45 19.28
C ALA A 9 -6.71 7.02 18.88
N LYS A 10 -7.47 6.01 19.31
CA LYS A 10 -7.31 4.62 18.82
C LYS A 10 -7.36 4.60 17.28
N LYS A 11 -6.34 3.99 16.64
CA LYS A 11 -6.33 3.80 15.18
C LYS A 11 -7.62 3.07 14.74
N PRO A 12 -8.45 3.68 13.88
CA PRO A 12 -9.72 3.10 13.47
C PRO A 12 -9.49 1.80 12.69
N ILE A 13 -10.43 0.85 12.79
CA ILE A 13 -10.32 -0.47 12.15
C ILE A 13 -10.05 -0.34 10.65
N LYS A 14 -10.72 0.61 9.97
CA LYS A 14 -10.53 0.89 8.54
C LYS A 14 -9.08 1.24 8.17
N LEU A 15 -8.38 1.97 9.03
CA LEU A 15 -6.96 2.30 8.80
C LEU A 15 -6.05 1.08 8.99
N ARG A 16 -6.42 0.18 9.91
CA ARG A 16 -5.73 -1.11 10.06
C ARG A 16 -5.95 -2.00 8.83
N ILE A 17 -7.15 -2.00 8.26
CA ILE A 17 -7.45 -2.72 7.01
C ILE A 17 -6.58 -2.19 5.87
N ILE A 18 -6.51 -0.86 5.67
CA ILE A 18 -5.62 -0.25 4.66
C ILE A 18 -4.17 -0.72 4.84
N PHE A 19 -3.68 -0.70 6.09
CA PHE A 19 -2.32 -1.13 6.41
C PHE A 19 -2.10 -2.62 6.09
N ILE A 20 -3.02 -3.50 6.52
CA ILE A 20 -2.92 -4.95 6.30
C ILE A 20 -3.00 -5.27 4.80
N LEU A 21 -3.91 -4.65 4.06
CA LEU A 21 -4.05 -4.88 2.62
C LEU A 21 -2.78 -4.49 1.86
N ASN A 22 -2.15 -3.37 2.21
CA ASN A 22 -0.90 -2.94 1.58
C ASN A 22 0.30 -3.81 1.98
N ALA A 23 0.36 -4.26 3.24
CA ALA A 23 1.39 -5.20 3.68
C ALA A 23 1.24 -6.57 2.98
N LEU A 24 0.01 -7.08 2.90
CA LEU A 24 -0.31 -8.34 2.24
C LEU A 24 0.04 -8.28 0.75
N LYS A 25 -0.22 -7.14 0.09
CA LYS A 25 0.16 -6.92 -1.31
C LYS A 25 1.66 -7.13 -1.52
N ILE A 26 2.52 -6.57 -0.67
CA ILE A 26 3.98 -6.75 -0.76
C ILE A 26 4.35 -8.23 -0.66
N LEU A 27 3.77 -8.95 0.31
CA LEU A 27 4.01 -10.38 0.48
C LEU A 27 3.56 -11.19 -0.75
N ILE A 28 2.39 -10.87 -1.31
CA ILE A 28 1.89 -11.48 -2.54
C ILE A 28 2.86 -11.22 -3.71
N THR A 29 3.40 -10.00 -3.84
CA THR A 29 4.35 -9.67 -4.91
C THR A 29 5.66 -10.46 -4.78
N PHE A 30 6.19 -10.63 -3.56
CA PHE A 30 7.33 -11.52 -3.32
C PHE A 30 6.99 -13.00 -3.57
N GLY A 31 5.74 -13.41 -3.28
CA GLY A 31 5.22 -14.73 -3.64
C GLY A 31 5.26 -14.96 -5.14
N PHE A 32 4.77 -13.99 -5.93
CA PHE A 32 4.84 -14.05 -7.40
C PHE A 32 6.27 -14.03 -7.92
N PHE A 33 7.17 -13.21 -7.36
CA PHE A 33 8.59 -13.26 -7.70
C PHE A 33 9.15 -14.69 -7.57
N THR A 34 8.89 -15.33 -6.42
CA THR A 34 9.35 -16.71 -6.19
C THR A 34 8.69 -17.69 -7.16
N ALA A 35 7.39 -17.53 -7.44
CA ALA A 35 6.65 -18.37 -8.38
C ALA A 35 7.22 -18.29 -9.81
N PHE A 36 7.49 -17.09 -10.32
CA PHE A 36 8.09 -16.88 -11.63
C PHE A 36 9.54 -17.38 -11.69
N LYS A 37 10.33 -17.12 -10.63
CA LYS A 37 11.78 -17.42 -10.61
C LYS A 37 12.09 -18.91 -10.44
N TYR A 38 11.35 -19.61 -9.58
CA TYR A 38 11.71 -20.96 -9.14
C TYR A 38 10.72 -22.05 -9.55
N PHE A 39 9.46 -21.69 -9.83
CA PHE A 39 8.41 -22.67 -10.14
C PHE A 39 7.96 -22.62 -11.60
N GLY A 40 8.59 -21.79 -12.45
CA GLY A 40 8.25 -21.70 -13.87
C GLY A 40 6.83 -21.20 -14.12
N PHE A 41 6.28 -20.38 -13.21
CA PHE A 41 4.94 -19.85 -13.34
C PHE A 41 4.83 -18.94 -14.58
N THR A 42 3.69 -19.01 -15.27
CA THR A 42 3.37 -18.17 -16.43
C THR A 42 2.01 -17.52 -16.22
N ALA A 43 1.92 -16.23 -16.52
CA ALA A 43 0.68 -15.46 -16.39
C ALA A 43 0.50 -14.54 -17.60
N GLY A 44 -0.20 -15.04 -18.62
CA GLY A 44 -0.36 -14.33 -19.89
C GLY A 44 0.98 -14.18 -20.60
N GLU A 45 1.38 -12.95 -20.92
CA GLU A 45 2.68 -12.63 -21.55
C GLU A 45 3.84 -12.53 -20.54
N LEU A 46 3.57 -12.64 -19.24
CA LEU A 46 4.60 -12.61 -18.20
C LEU A 46 5.14 -14.03 -17.99
N GLU A 47 6.39 -14.23 -18.43
CA GLU A 47 7.11 -15.49 -18.28
C GLU A 47 8.57 -15.28 -17.84
N GLY A 48 9.07 -16.24 -17.05
CA GLY A 48 10.48 -16.41 -16.76
C GLY A 48 11.13 -15.26 -15.98
N ASP A 49 12.43 -15.08 -16.21
CA ASP A 49 13.28 -14.18 -15.43
C ASP A 49 12.92 -12.70 -15.58
N SER A 50 12.36 -12.30 -16.73
CA SER A 50 11.89 -10.92 -16.96
C SER A 50 10.67 -10.59 -16.09
N ALA A 51 9.71 -11.50 -16.02
CA ALA A 51 8.54 -11.37 -15.15
C ALA A 51 8.93 -11.38 -13.67
N ALA A 52 9.85 -12.26 -13.28
CA ALA A 52 10.40 -12.28 -11.92
C ALA A 52 11.04 -10.93 -11.56
N MET A 53 11.95 -10.40 -12.39
CA MET A 53 12.59 -9.11 -12.10
C MET A 53 11.58 -7.96 -12.01
N THR A 54 10.55 -7.98 -12.85
CA THR A 54 9.45 -7.00 -12.78
C THR A 54 8.73 -7.06 -11.43
N MET A 55 8.40 -8.27 -10.95
CA MET A 55 7.79 -8.46 -9.62
C MET A 55 8.73 -8.04 -8.48
N PHE A 56 10.04 -8.27 -8.63
CA PHE A 56 11.02 -7.84 -7.64
C PHE A 56 11.06 -6.32 -7.51
N TYR A 57 11.16 -5.59 -8.63
CA TYR A 57 11.13 -4.12 -8.62
C TYR A 57 9.79 -3.60 -8.10
N ALA A 58 8.67 -4.22 -8.48
CA ALA A 58 7.35 -3.88 -7.95
C ALA A 58 7.29 -4.04 -6.43
N ALA A 59 7.84 -5.13 -5.88
CA ALA A 59 7.85 -5.38 -4.44
C ALA A 59 8.64 -4.30 -3.69
N PHE A 60 9.80 -3.88 -4.21
CA PHE A 60 10.57 -2.77 -3.64
C PHE A 60 9.82 -1.44 -3.71
N ALA A 61 9.20 -1.13 -4.85
CA ALA A 61 8.41 0.08 -5.01
C ALA A 61 7.20 0.11 -4.06
N TYR A 62 6.47 -1.01 -3.93
CA TYR A 62 5.38 -1.15 -2.96
C TYR A 62 5.87 -1.04 -1.51
N MET A 63 7.06 -1.54 -1.19
CA MET A 63 7.66 -1.40 0.14
C MET A 63 8.00 0.07 0.45
N ALA A 64 8.56 0.80 -0.51
CA ALA A 64 8.83 2.23 -0.36
C ALA A 64 7.52 3.03 -0.18
N LEU A 65 6.50 2.75 -0.98
CA LEU A 65 5.17 3.35 -0.85
C LEU A 65 4.54 3.02 0.51
N PHE A 66 4.66 1.79 0.97
CA PHE A 66 4.16 1.39 2.29
C PHE A 66 4.88 2.13 3.41
N ALA A 67 6.20 2.29 3.36
CA ALA A 67 6.95 3.08 4.33
C ALA A 67 6.47 4.54 4.37
N MET A 68 6.24 5.16 3.19
CA MET A 68 5.67 6.51 3.09
C MET A 68 4.23 6.59 3.62
N MET A 69 3.43 5.54 3.43
CA MET A 69 2.08 5.43 3.99
C MET A 69 2.13 5.43 5.52
N VAL A 70 3.00 4.60 6.10
CA VAL A 70 3.19 4.52 7.56
C VAL A 70 3.66 5.85 8.12
N ALA A 71 4.65 6.48 7.49
CA ALA A 71 5.12 7.81 7.89
C ALA A 71 3.98 8.85 7.83
N SER A 72 3.14 8.82 6.80
CA SER A 72 1.99 9.72 6.65
C SER A 72 0.91 9.46 7.70
N ILE A 73 0.67 8.19 8.06
CA ILE A 73 -0.23 7.81 9.16
C ILE A 73 0.28 8.35 10.50
N LEU A 74 1.57 8.15 10.79
CA LEU A 74 2.20 8.60 12.04
C LEU A 74 2.19 10.12 12.16
N LYS A 75 2.45 10.83 11.05
CA LYS A 75 2.39 12.30 10.97
C LYS A 75 0.97 12.86 10.85
N ARG A 76 -0.05 11.99 10.82
CA ARG A 76 -1.48 12.33 10.62
C ARG A 76 -1.73 13.19 9.37
N LEU A 77 -1.02 12.92 8.28
CA LEU A 77 -1.16 13.63 7.00
C LEU A 77 -2.17 12.90 6.11
N MET A 78 -3.41 13.39 6.08
CA MET A 78 -4.47 12.81 5.25
C MET A 78 -4.16 12.88 3.75
N VAL A 79 -3.62 14.02 3.30
CA VAL A 79 -3.18 14.20 1.91
C VAL A 79 -2.07 13.21 1.59
N GLY A 80 -1.10 13.03 2.51
CA GLY A 80 0.02 12.11 2.32
C GLY A 80 -0.42 10.67 2.04
N ILE A 81 -1.38 10.14 2.82
CA ILE A 81 -1.89 8.78 2.59
C ILE A 81 -2.58 8.66 1.24
N ARG A 82 -3.41 9.64 0.88
CA ARG A 82 -4.12 9.63 -0.41
C ARG A 82 -3.15 9.68 -1.58
N SER A 83 -2.15 10.56 -1.52
CA SER A 83 -1.10 10.65 -2.52
C SER A 83 -0.36 9.34 -2.67
N VAL A 84 0.03 8.70 -1.57
CA VAL A 84 0.70 7.39 -1.61
C VAL A 84 -0.18 6.33 -2.27
N ILE A 85 -1.47 6.24 -1.91
CA ILE A 85 -2.40 5.27 -2.53
C ILE A 85 -2.63 5.56 -4.02
N VAL A 86 -2.64 6.82 -4.44
CA VAL A 86 -2.77 7.19 -5.85
C VAL A 86 -1.51 6.80 -6.64
N VAL A 87 -0.32 7.10 -6.10
CA VAL A 87 0.95 6.66 -6.74
C VAL A 87 1.01 5.14 -6.82
N ASP A 88 0.55 4.46 -5.77
CA ASP A 88 0.46 3.00 -5.71
C ASP A 88 -0.50 2.41 -6.75
N LEU A 89 -1.64 3.07 -6.97
CA LEU A 89 -2.59 2.69 -8.03
C LEU A 89 -1.96 2.87 -9.42
N ILE A 90 -1.27 3.99 -9.67
CA ILE A 90 -0.57 4.25 -10.95
C ILE A 90 0.48 3.18 -11.21
N LEU A 91 1.27 2.84 -10.20
CA LEU A 91 2.27 1.77 -10.28
C LEU A 91 1.63 0.41 -10.60
N SER A 92 0.50 0.10 -9.95
CA SER A 92 -0.21 -1.16 -10.17
C SER A 92 -0.84 -1.27 -11.56
N ILE A 93 -1.22 -0.14 -12.17
CA ILE A 93 -1.69 -0.08 -13.56
C ILE A 93 -0.52 -0.30 -14.53
N PHE A 94 0.63 0.30 -14.25
CA PHE A 94 1.81 0.19 -15.10
C PHE A 94 2.44 -1.22 -15.11
N ILE A 95 2.37 -1.94 -13.98
CA ILE A 95 2.93 -3.30 -13.80
C ILE A 95 1.84 -4.37 -13.95
N PRO A 96 0.90 -4.19 -14.88
CA PRO A 96 -0.46 -4.76 -14.91
C PRO A 96 -0.76 -5.75 -13.77
N ALA A 97 -1.04 -5.22 -12.57
CA ALA A 97 -1.23 -6.00 -11.36
C ALA A 97 -2.69 -5.91 -10.87
N PRO A 98 -3.61 -6.76 -11.34
CA PRO A 98 -5.05 -6.65 -11.04
C PRO A 98 -5.34 -6.66 -9.54
N ILE A 99 -4.64 -7.52 -8.78
CA ILE A 99 -4.76 -7.60 -7.32
C ILE A 99 -4.29 -6.29 -6.67
N GLY A 100 -3.20 -5.71 -7.18
CA GLY A 100 -2.69 -4.42 -6.72
C GLY A 100 -3.71 -3.31 -6.93
N ILE A 101 -4.28 -3.22 -8.13
CA ILE A 101 -5.33 -2.24 -8.49
C ILE A 101 -6.52 -2.35 -7.56
N ALA A 102 -7.05 -3.57 -7.35
CA ALA A 102 -8.19 -3.79 -6.46
C ALA A 102 -7.89 -3.33 -5.02
N ILE A 103 -6.71 -3.67 -4.50
CA ILE A 103 -6.25 -3.25 -3.17
C ILE A 103 -6.15 -1.72 -3.07
N SER A 104 -5.57 -1.05 -4.06
CA SER A 104 -5.41 0.42 -4.05
C SER A 104 -6.77 1.13 -4.13
N ILE A 105 -7.70 0.65 -4.96
CA ILE A 105 -9.06 1.22 -5.06
C ILE A 105 -9.81 1.09 -3.74
N VAL A 106 -9.83 -0.11 -3.14
CA VAL A 106 -10.49 -0.34 -1.85
C VAL A 106 -9.83 0.52 -0.77
N SER A 107 -8.50 0.58 -0.73
CA SER A 107 -7.76 1.41 0.22
C SER A 107 -8.11 2.89 0.07
N LEU A 108 -8.20 3.39 -1.16
CA LEU A 108 -8.55 4.77 -1.46
C LEU A 108 -9.97 5.09 -0.98
N GLY A 109 -10.95 4.24 -1.29
CA GLY A 109 -12.33 4.38 -0.83
C GLY A 109 -12.44 4.42 0.68
N LEU A 110 -11.69 3.55 1.39
CA LEU A 110 -11.65 3.56 2.85
C LEU A 110 -11.13 4.87 3.44
N THR A 111 -10.25 5.61 2.74
CA THR A 111 -9.77 6.92 3.20
C THR A 111 -10.85 8.00 3.25
N PHE A 112 -11.95 7.87 2.49
CA PHE A 112 -13.04 8.85 2.49
C PHE A 112 -14.04 8.66 3.63
N THR A 113 -13.95 7.55 4.35
CA THR A 113 -14.87 7.24 5.44
C THR A 113 -14.70 8.18 6.63
N GLN A 114 -15.81 8.51 7.31
CA GLN A 114 -15.80 9.46 8.43
C GLN A 114 -14.84 9.04 9.55
N SER A 115 -14.74 7.74 9.85
CA SER A 115 -13.82 7.22 10.87
C SER A 115 -12.34 7.53 10.58
N VAL A 116 -11.95 7.49 9.30
CA VAL A 116 -10.58 7.78 8.88
C VAL A 116 -10.33 9.28 8.85
N ARG A 117 -11.29 10.06 8.32
CA ARG A 117 -11.23 11.53 8.35
C ARG A 117 -11.09 12.08 9.77
N ASN A 118 -11.88 11.57 10.71
CA ASN A 118 -11.86 11.99 12.11
C ASN A 118 -10.51 11.68 12.79
N TYR A 119 -9.85 10.58 12.43
CA TYR A 119 -8.53 10.23 12.94
C TYR A 119 -7.46 11.25 12.51
N PHE A 120 -7.55 11.75 11.28
CA PHE A 120 -6.62 12.74 10.73
C PHE A 120 -6.96 14.19 11.07
N SER A 121 -8.23 14.50 11.35
CA SER A 121 -8.65 15.83 11.80
C SER A 121 -8.36 16.09 13.28
N TYR A 122 -8.07 15.04 14.06
CA TYR A 122 -7.60 15.15 15.44
C TYR A 122 -6.14 15.63 15.43
N ARG A 123 -5.94 16.89 15.06
CA ARG A 123 -4.68 17.61 15.10
C ARG A 123 -4.73 18.48 16.35
N SER A 124 -4.01 18.06 17.38
CA SER A 124 -3.66 18.91 18.53
C SER A 124 -2.56 19.87 18.12
#